data_AF-A0AAV8EZ91-F1
#
_entry.id   AF-A0AAV8EZ91-F1
#
_cell.length_a   1.000
_cell.length_b   1.000
_cell.length_c   1.000
_cell.angle_alpha   90.00
_cell.angle_beta   90.00
_cell.angle_gamma   90.00
#
_symmetry.space_group_name_H-M   'P 1'
#
loop_
_entity.id
_entity.type
_entity.pdbx_description
1 polymer ?
#
loop_
_entity_poly.entity_id
_entity_poly.type
_entity_poly.pdbx_seq_one_letter_code
_entity_poly.pdbx_strand_id
1 'polypeptide(L)'
;MSGAHETHRNVLPFFGNPFRVIRHKRSSHLSPKLASLQASFEQTLAVILQKLKPKDASEILTLAWMKNAVDGLSEAHSQIANLITDLEFPVSDWEEKWMDIYLDSSVKLLDICLALSAELARLDQGQLLLQYAAHVLDSSENNNMTAEKLERAHKSVQEWVGKLGLRSSKLESCTNILNGLARSLFTGKVRSSAKGQVLL
;
A
#
# COMPACT_ATOMS: atom_id res chain seq x y z
N MET A 1 -14.99 -16.53 45.64
CA MET A 1 -13.94 -15.49 45.66
C MET A 1 -13.06 -15.71 44.44
N SER A 2 -12.78 -14.63 43.72
CA SER A 2 -12.31 -14.58 42.33
C SER A 2 -10.80 -14.30 42.24
N GLY A 3 -10.18 -14.76 41.15
CA GLY A 3 -8.93 -14.23 40.57
C GLY A 3 -7.65 -15.00 40.95
N ALA A 4 -6.71 -15.29 40.06
CA ALA A 4 -6.59 -15.05 38.62
C ALA A 4 -5.50 -15.98 38.07
N HIS A 5 -5.74 -16.67 36.95
CA HIS A 5 -4.69 -17.27 36.13
C HIS A 5 -4.41 -16.38 34.93
N GLU A 6 -3.13 -16.08 34.74
CA GLU A 6 -2.55 -15.42 33.59
C GLU A 6 -3.05 -16.02 32.26
N THR A 7 -3.39 -15.16 31.31
CA THR A 7 -3.61 -15.58 29.91
C THR A 7 -2.67 -14.82 29.00
N HIS A 8 -1.83 -15.62 28.34
CA HIS A 8 -0.95 -15.28 27.25
C HIS A 8 -1.63 -14.38 26.22
N ARG A 9 -1.01 -13.22 25.94
CA ARG A 9 -1.37 -12.37 24.79
C ARG A 9 -0.99 -13.11 23.51
N ASN A 10 -1.99 -13.74 22.89
CA ASN A 10 -1.88 -14.24 21.53
C ASN A 10 -1.81 -13.08 20.54
N VAL A 11 -0.84 -13.23 19.65
CA VAL A 11 -0.44 -12.33 18.57
C VAL A 11 -1.42 -12.51 17.40
N LEU A 12 -1.96 -11.37 16.92
CA LEU A 12 -2.72 -11.14 15.68
C LEU A 12 -4.18 -11.66 15.58
N PRO A 13 -5.16 -10.73 15.49
CA PRO A 13 -6.40 -10.96 14.75
C PRO A 13 -6.56 -9.90 13.64
N PHE A 14 -5.95 -10.13 12.47
CA PHE A 14 -6.20 -9.34 11.26
C PHE A 14 -6.78 -10.24 10.16
N PHE A 15 -8.00 -10.73 10.36
CA PHE A 15 -8.87 -11.22 9.29
C PHE A 15 -10.29 -10.67 9.47
N GLY A 16 -10.37 -9.36 9.68
CA GLY A 16 -11.59 -8.57 9.62
C GLY A 16 -11.42 -7.48 8.58
N ASN A 17 -12.45 -7.26 7.77
CA ASN A 17 -12.51 -6.17 6.80
C ASN A 17 -11.98 -4.86 7.45
N PRO A 18 -10.89 -4.24 6.95
CA PRO A 18 -10.25 -3.08 7.58
C PRO A 18 -11.18 -1.85 7.62
N PHE A 19 -12.20 -1.81 6.77
CA PHE A 19 -13.24 -0.77 6.81
C PHE A 19 -14.25 -0.95 7.95
N ARG A 20 -14.34 -2.15 8.54
CA ARG A 20 -15.29 -2.46 9.61
C ARG A 20 -14.85 -1.89 10.96
N VAL A 21 -13.54 -1.86 11.24
CA VAL A 21 -12.99 -1.28 12.47
C VAL A 21 -13.17 0.23 12.51
N ILE A 22 -13.14 0.89 11.35
CA ILE A 22 -13.41 2.34 11.21
C ILE A 22 -14.89 2.66 11.44
N ARG A 23 -15.78 1.68 11.21
CA ARG A 23 -17.23 1.85 11.32
C ARG A 23 -17.72 2.07 12.77
N HIS A 24 -16.97 1.60 13.77
CA HIS A 24 -17.39 1.68 15.17
C HIS A 24 -17.12 3.03 15.85
N LYS A 25 -16.40 3.95 15.19
CA LYS A 25 -16.21 5.35 15.67
C LYS A 25 -16.83 6.43 14.77
N ARG A 26 -17.31 6.10 13.56
CA ARG A 26 -18.01 7.00 12.62
C ARG A 26 -19.50 7.22 12.94
N SER A 27 -19.94 6.92 14.16
CA SER A 27 -21.34 7.06 14.59
C SER A 27 -21.69 8.50 15.01
N SER A 28 -21.33 9.47 14.18
CA SER A 28 -21.94 10.79 14.20
C SER A 28 -22.09 11.27 12.75
N HIS A 29 -23.17 10.77 12.14
CA HIS A 29 -23.84 11.29 10.94
C HIS A 29 -23.00 11.42 9.66
N LEU A 30 -22.74 10.30 8.99
CA LEU A 30 -22.59 10.33 7.52
C LEU A 30 -23.87 10.94 6.95
N SER A 31 -23.74 11.92 6.04
CA SER A 31 -24.91 12.49 5.37
C SER A 31 -25.66 11.36 4.64
N PRO A 32 -27.00 11.38 4.57
CA PRO A 32 -27.76 10.36 3.85
C PRO A 32 -27.29 10.16 2.40
N LYS A 33 -26.82 11.24 1.74
CA LYS A 33 -26.20 11.22 0.40
C LYS A 33 -24.90 10.41 0.37
N LEU A 34 -23.99 10.60 1.33
CA LEU A 34 -22.73 9.85 1.39
C LEU A 34 -22.97 8.37 1.71
N ALA A 35 -23.91 8.08 2.60
CA ALA A 35 -24.28 6.71 2.95
C ALA A 35 -24.91 5.97 1.75
N SER A 36 -25.77 6.65 0.98
CA SER A 36 -26.35 6.06 -0.24
C SER A 36 -25.30 5.84 -1.33
N LEU A 37 -24.37 6.77 -1.49
CA LEU A 37 -23.30 6.67 -2.48
C LEU A 37 -22.33 5.53 -2.14
N GLN A 38 -21.93 5.42 -0.88
CA GLN A 38 -21.12 4.30 -0.40
C GLN A 38 -21.84 2.96 -0.60
N ALA A 39 -23.11 2.87 -0.23
CA ALA A 39 -23.88 1.63 -0.38
C ALA A 39 -24.00 1.21 -1.85
N SER A 40 -24.24 2.16 -2.76
CA SER A 40 -24.30 1.91 -4.20
C SER A 40 -22.97 1.40 -4.75
N PHE A 41 -21.87 2.04 -4.38
CA PHE A 41 -20.53 1.63 -4.79
C PHE A 41 -20.18 0.22 -4.28
N GLU A 42 -20.40 -0.04 -2.98
CA GLU A 42 -20.16 -1.36 -2.37
C GLU A 42 -21.00 -2.46 -3.03
N GLN A 43 -22.25 -2.16 -3.37
CA GLN A 43 -23.14 -3.11 -4.06
C GLN A 43 -22.62 -3.44 -5.46
N THR A 44 -22.21 -2.44 -6.25
CA THR A 44 -21.67 -2.69 -7.59
C THR A 44 -20.36 -3.46 -7.54
N LEU A 45 -19.45 -3.12 -6.62
CA LEU A 45 -18.23 -3.89 -6.40
C LEU A 45 -18.52 -5.34 -6.02
N ALA A 46 -19.49 -5.58 -5.14
CA ALA A 46 -19.88 -6.93 -4.77
C ALA A 46 -20.35 -7.74 -6.00
N VAL A 47 -21.11 -7.12 -6.91
CA VAL A 47 -21.54 -7.76 -8.17
C VAL A 47 -20.33 -8.07 -9.08
N ILE A 48 -19.39 -7.14 -9.22
CA ILE A 48 -18.16 -7.36 -10.01
C ILE A 48 -17.37 -8.54 -9.43
N LEU A 49 -17.14 -8.55 -8.12
CA LEU A 49 -16.41 -9.62 -7.43
C LEU A 49 -17.13 -10.97 -7.51
N GLN A 50 -18.47 -10.98 -7.47
CA GLN A 50 -19.25 -12.20 -7.67
C GLN A 50 -19.09 -12.77 -9.08
N LYS A 51 -19.04 -11.92 -10.12
CA LYS A 51 -18.78 -12.36 -11.51
C LYS A 51 -17.37 -12.92 -11.69
N LEU A 52 -16.41 -12.42 -10.92
CA LEU A 52 -15.01 -12.85 -10.91
C LEU A 52 -14.76 -14.13 -10.11
N LYS A 53 -15.72 -14.53 -9.25
CA LYS A 53 -15.58 -15.72 -8.40
C LYS A 53 -15.56 -16.98 -9.28
N PRO A 54 -14.43 -17.70 -9.37
CA PRO A 54 -14.37 -18.93 -10.13
C PRO A 54 -15.22 -20.01 -9.46
N LYS A 55 -15.90 -20.83 -10.25
CA LYS A 55 -16.66 -21.99 -9.74
C LYS A 55 -15.72 -23.12 -9.35
N ASP A 56 -14.65 -23.29 -10.14
CA ASP A 56 -13.61 -24.29 -9.95
C ASP A 56 -12.21 -23.68 -10.17
N ALA A 57 -11.20 -24.25 -9.52
CA ALA A 57 -9.81 -23.75 -9.64
C ALA A 57 -9.25 -23.83 -11.07
N SER A 58 -9.81 -24.70 -11.92
CA SER A 58 -9.46 -24.86 -13.34
C SER A 58 -10.02 -23.75 -14.24
N GLU A 59 -10.97 -22.96 -13.77
CA GLU A 59 -11.56 -21.83 -14.50
C GLU A 59 -10.67 -20.58 -14.44
N ILE A 60 -9.80 -20.52 -13.43
CA ILE A 60 -8.85 -19.43 -13.19
C ILE A 60 -7.84 -19.39 -14.35
N LEU A 61 -7.58 -18.20 -14.89
CA LEU A 61 -6.71 -17.97 -16.06
C LEU A 61 -7.21 -18.56 -17.39
N THR A 62 -8.45 -19.05 -17.46
CA THR A 62 -9.09 -19.30 -18.77
C THR A 62 -9.33 -17.98 -19.49
N LEU A 63 -9.40 -17.99 -20.83
CA LEU A 63 -9.68 -16.80 -21.62
C LEU A 63 -11.01 -16.13 -21.23
N ALA A 64 -12.03 -16.93 -20.88
CA ALA A 64 -13.32 -16.45 -20.39
C ALA A 64 -13.19 -15.73 -19.04
N TRP A 65 -12.43 -16.29 -18.11
CA TRP A 65 -12.17 -15.66 -16.82
C TRP A 65 -11.35 -14.38 -16.96
N MET A 66 -10.29 -14.40 -17.79
CA MET A 66 -9.46 -13.21 -18.06
C MET A 66 -10.28 -12.08 -18.69
N LYS A 67 -11.18 -12.39 -19.63
CA LYS A 67 -12.12 -11.41 -20.18
C LYS A 67 -13.00 -10.80 -19.10
N ASN A 68 -13.66 -11.62 -18.28
CA ASN A 68 -14.50 -11.15 -17.18
C ASN A 68 -13.70 -10.32 -16.15
N ALA A 69 -12.43 -10.65 -15.95
CA ALA A 69 -11.55 -9.92 -15.05
C ALA A 69 -11.18 -8.54 -15.60
N VAL A 70 -10.85 -8.43 -16.88
CA VAL A 70 -10.56 -7.15 -17.54
C VAL A 70 -11.82 -6.29 -17.60
N ASP A 71 -12.97 -6.86 -17.96
CA ASP A 71 -14.26 -6.16 -17.96
C ASP A 71 -14.63 -5.68 -16.55
N GLY A 72 -14.45 -6.54 -15.54
CA GLY A 72 -14.68 -6.20 -14.13
C GLY A 72 -13.74 -5.11 -13.61
N LEU A 73 -12.48 -5.12 -14.02
CA LEU A 73 -11.50 -4.09 -13.66
C LEU A 73 -11.86 -2.73 -14.29
N SER A 74 -12.24 -2.74 -15.57
CA SER A 74 -12.68 -1.53 -16.29
C SER A 74 -13.95 -0.93 -15.67
N GLU A 75 -14.91 -1.78 -15.32
CA GLU A 75 -16.14 -1.37 -14.62
C GLU A 75 -15.83 -0.81 -13.22
N ALA A 76 -14.97 -1.49 -12.45
CA ALA A 76 -14.57 -1.03 -11.12
C ALA A 76 -13.84 0.33 -11.20
N HIS A 77 -12.96 0.52 -12.18
CA HIS A 77 -12.28 1.77 -12.42
C HIS A 77 -13.27 2.90 -12.76
N SER A 78 -14.23 2.63 -13.64
CA SER A 78 -15.28 3.59 -14.00
C SER A 78 -16.14 3.97 -12.78
N GLN A 79 -16.49 3.00 -11.94
CA GLN A 79 -17.23 3.24 -10.71
C GLN A 79 -16.45 4.05 -9.68
N ILE A 80 -15.12 3.88 -9.60
CA ILE A 80 -14.26 4.72 -8.76
C ILE A 80 -14.23 6.16 -9.31
N ALA A 81 -14.11 6.34 -10.62
CA ALA A 81 -14.13 7.67 -11.23
C ALA A 81 -15.48 8.39 -10.99
N ASN A 82 -16.59 7.67 -11.13
CA ASN A 82 -17.92 8.18 -10.81
C ASN A 82 -18.04 8.52 -9.33
N LEU A 83 -17.60 7.62 -8.44
CA LEU A 83 -17.60 7.87 -6.99
C LEU A 83 -16.80 9.13 -6.63
N ILE A 84 -15.62 9.33 -7.21
CA ILE A 84 -14.81 10.54 -6.97
C ILE A 84 -15.55 11.80 -7.42
N THR A 85 -16.25 11.72 -8.56
CA THR A 85 -17.03 12.83 -9.11
C THR A 85 -18.27 13.13 -8.26
N ASP A 86 -19.02 12.09 -7.88
CA ASP A 86 -20.26 12.16 -7.09
C ASP A 86 -20.03 12.52 -5.62
N LEU A 87 -18.85 12.16 -5.10
CA LEU A 87 -18.38 12.64 -3.81
C LEU A 87 -18.19 14.16 -3.83
N GLU A 88 -18.17 14.79 -5.02
CA GLU A 88 -17.98 16.23 -5.25
C GLU A 88 -16.99 16.74 -4.23
N PHE A 89 -15.79 16.13 -4.19
CA PHE A 89 -14.81 16.35 -3.13
C PHE A 89 -14.81 17.85 -2.86
N PRO A 90 -15.26 18.32 -1.67
CA PRO A 90 -15.71 19.69 -1.53
C PRO A 90 -14.51 20.61 -1.36
N VAL A 91 -13.50 20.46 -2.22
CA VAL A 91 -12.35 21.33 -2.44
C VAL A 91 -12.85 22.78 -2.49
N SER A 92 -13.99 23.04 -3.13
CA SER A 92 -14.64 24.36 -3.18
C SER A 92 -15.20 24.87 -1.84
N ASP A 93 -15.60 23.98 -0.93
CA ASP A 93 -16.15 24.33 0.41
C ASP A 93 -15.13 24.18 1.55
N TRP A 94 -13.92 23.70 1.24
CA TRP A 94 -12.84 23.59 2.21
C TRP A 94 -12.27 24.97 2.47
N GLU A 95 -12.14 25.33 3.75
CA GLU A 95 -11.34 26.51 4.09
C GLU A 95 -9.92 26.27 3.58
N GLU A 96 -9.30 27.31 3.01
CA GLU A 96 -7.95 27.30 2.43
C GLU A 96 -6.94 26.55 3.31
N LYS A 97 -7.03 26.74 4.62
CA LYS A 97 -6.21 26.05 5.62
C LYS A 97 -6.31 24.51 5.60
N TRP A 98 -7.49 23.94 5.36
CA TRP A 98 -7.67 22.48 5.29
C TRP A 98 -7.18 21.93 3.96
N MET A 99 -7.28 22.72 2.89
CA MET A 99 -6.66 22.42 1.60
C MET A 99 -5.15 22.34 1.73
N ASP A 100 -4.54 23.33 2.37
CA ASP A 100 -3.10 23.39 2.60
C ASP A 100 -2.63 22.17 3.41
N ILE A 101 -3.34 21.82 4.49
CA ILE A 101 -3.00 20.66 5.33
C ILE A 101 -3.10 19.35 4.53
N TYR A 102 -4.14 19.19 3.71
CA TYR A 102 -4.33 18.00 2.89
C TYR A 102 -3.24 17.87 1.81
N LEU A 103 -2.96 18.96 1.09
CA LEU A 103 -1.93 18.99 0.05
C LEU A 103 -0.54 18.76 0.64
N ASP A 104 -0.20 19.44 1.74
CA ASP A 104 1.07 19.24 2.47
C ASP A 104 1.22 17.80 2.97
N SER A 105 0.15 17.20 3.51
CA SER A 105 0.17 15.80 3.94
C SER A 105 0.31 14.83 2.77
N SER A 106 -0.30 15.14 1.63
CA SER A 106 -0.23 14.34 0.41
C SER A 106 1.17 14.37 -0.21
N VAL A 107 1.82 15.54 -0.23
CA VAL A 107 3.21 15.70 -0.69
C VAL A 107 4.16 14.89 0.21
N LYS A 108 3.99 14.98 1.53
CA LYS A 108 4.78 14.19 2.49
C LYS A 108 4.61 12.68 2.29
N LEU A 109 3.41 12.21 1.99
CA LEU A 109 3.16 10.80 1.68
C LEU A 109 3.83 10.41 0.35
N LEU A 110 3.78 11.26 -0.66
CA LEU A 110 4.43 11.04 -1.94
C LEU A 110 5.96 10.93 -1.78
N ASP A 111 6.56 11.80 -0.96
CA ASP A 111 8.00 11.75 -0.64
C ASP A 111 8.38 10.41 -0.02
N ILE A 112 7.55 9.87 0.88
CA ILE A 112 7.74 8.55 1.47
C ILE A 112 7.65 7.45 0.40
N CYS A 113 6.64 7.49 -0.47
CA CYS A 113 6.47 6.52 -1.54
C CYS A 113 7.66 6.55 -2.53
N LEU A 114 8.16 7.73 -2.87
CA LEU A 114 9.33 7.90 -3.73
C LEU A 114 10.60 7.34 -3.08
N ALA A 115 10.81 7.60 -1.80
CA ALA A 115 11.93 7.04 -1.05
C ALA A 115 11.86 5.50 -0.96
N LEU A 116 10.69 4.94 -0.68
CA LEU A 116 10.49 3.48 -0.66
C LEU A 116 10.72 2.86 -2.04
N SER A 117 10.22 3.50 -3.10
CA SER A 117 10.42 3.04 -4.48
C SER A 117 11.90 3.06 -4.86
N ALA A 118 12.63 4.10 -4.46
CA ALA A 118 14.07 4.18 -4.66
C ALA A 118 14.82 3.08 -3.90
N GLU A 119 14.39 2.73 -2.68
CA GLU A 119 14.97 1.61 -1.94
C GLU A 119 14.69 0.26 -2.59
N LEU A 120 13.46 0.03 -3.07
CA LEU A 120 13.12 -1.19 -3.79
C LEU A 120 13.95 -1.33 -5.07
N ALA A 121 14.12 -0.25 -5.84
CA ALA A 121 14.96 -0.25 -7.02
C ALA A 121 16.45 -0.52 -6.69
N ARG A 122 16.95 0.03 -5.58
CA ARG A 122 18.32 -0.25 -5.10
C ARG A 122 18.49 -1.72 -4.71
N LEU A 123 17.50 -2.31 -4.05
CA LEU A 123 17.50 -3.74 -3.68
C LEU A 123 17.44 -4.64 -4.92
N ASP A 124 16.59 -4.31 -5.89
CA ASP A 124 16.46 -5.03 -7.16
C ASP A 124 17.78 -5.02 -7.95
N GLN A 125 18.43 -3.85 -8.06
CA GLN A 125 19.76 -3.75 -8.66
C GLN A 125 20.80 -4.58 -7.90
N GLY A 126 20.71 -4.65 -6.57
CA GLY A 126 21.57 -5.49 -5.75
C GLY A 126 21.35 -6.99 -6.00
N GLN A 127 20.09 -7.41 -6.13
CA GLN A 127 19.72 -8.78 -6.48
C GLN A 127 20.27 -9.15 -7.86
N LEU A 128 20.21 -8.25 -8.83
CA LEU A 128 20.77 -8.48 -10.17
C LEU A 128 22.28 -8.75 -10.12
N LEU A 129 23.04 -8.00 -9.31
CA LEU A 129 24.47 -8.22 -9.11
C LEU A 129 24.75 -9.60 -8.50
N LEU A 130 23.96 -10.02 -7.51
CA LEU A 130 24.10 -11.35 -6.91
C LEU A 130 23.75 -12.48 -7.90
N GLN A 131 22.68 -12.33 -8.66
CA GLN A 131 22.30 -13.28 -9.71
C GLN A 131 23.37 -13.38 -10.80
N TYR A 132 23.95 -12.24 -11.18
CA TYR A 132 25.06 -12.21 -12.12
C TYR A 132 26.29 -12.96 -11.59
N ALA A 133 26.70 -12.69 -10.35
CA ALA A 133 27.80 -13.39 -9.72
C ALA A 133 27.54 -14.90 -9.64
N ALA A 134 26.32 -15.31 -9.24
CA ALA A 134 25.91 -16.71 -9.21
C ALA A 134 25.99 -17.35 -10.60
N HIS A 135 25.48 -16.70 -11.65
CA HIS A 135 25.52 -17.21 -13.02
C HIS A 135 26.95 -17.35 -13.57
N VAL A 136 27.84 -16.40 -13.25
CA VAL A 136 29.27 -16.47 -13.62
C VAL A 136 29.95 -17.67 -12.96
N LEU A 137 29.52 -18.05 -11.75
CA LEU A 137 30.04 -19.20 -11.01
C LEU A 137 29.38 -20.53 -11.46
N ASP A 138 28.10 -20.50 -11.83
CA ASP A 138 27.28 -21.68 -12.17
C ASP A 138 27.39 -22.14 -13.63
N SER A 139 27.90 -21.29 -14.52
CA SER A 139 28.22 -21.64 -15.93
C SER A 139 29.43 -22.59 -16.08
N SER A 140 29.56 -23.52 -15.12
CA SER A 140 30.58 -24.55 -14.94
C SER A 140 30.16 -25.90 -15.54
N GLU A 141 29.42 -25.92 -16.65
CA GLU A 141 29.17 -27.17 -17.39
C GLU A 141 30.47 -27.77 -17.98
N ASN A 142 31.53 -26.97 -18.10
CA ASN A 142 32.90 -27.43 -18.29
C ASN A 142 33.72 -27.00 -17.06
N ASN A 143 34.33 -27.96 -16.36
CA ASN A 143 35.02 -27.85 -15.05
C ASN A 143 36.25 -26.90 -14.97
N ASN A 144 36.31 -25.81 -15.73
CA ASN A 144 37.40 -24.83 -15.68
C ASN A 144 36.93 -23.51 -15.05
N MET A 145 36.98 -23.45 -13.71
CA MET A 145 36.95 -22.20 -12.97
C MET A 145 38.20 -21.37 -13.34
N THR A 146 38.02 -20.28 -14.09
CA THR A 146 39.11 -19.38 -14.48
C THR A 146 39.25 -18.24 -13.48
N ALA A 147 40.49 -17.75 -13.30
CA ALA A 147 40.77 -16.60 -12.44
C ALA A 147 39.95 -15.35 -12.85
N GLU A 148 39.71 -15.16 -14.15
CA GLU A 148 38.89 -14.06 -14.67
C GLU A 148 37.41 -14.14 -14.26
N LYS A 149 36.82 -15.34 -14.21
CA LYS A 149 35.43 -15.55 -13.74
C LYS A 149 35.33 -15.24 -12.26
N LEU A 150 36.30 -15.72 -11.47
CA LEU A 150 36.35 -15.46 -10.03
C LEU A 150 36.50 -13.97 -9.74
N GLU A 151 37.38 -13.27 -10.46
CA GLU A 151 37.55 -11.82 -10.33
C GLU A 151 36.28 -11.05 -10.69
N ARG A 152 35.56 -11.49 -11.72
CA ARG A 152 34.31 -10.85 -12.15
C ARG A 152 33.18 -11.04 -11.13
N ALA A 153 33.05 -12.25 -10.57
CA ALA A 153 32.11 -12.53 -9.49
C ALA A 153 32.46 -11.74 -8.23
N HIS A 154 33.75 -11.69 -7.86
CA HIS A 154 34.24 -10.91 -6.72
C HIS A 154 33.88 -9.43 -6.87
N LYS A 155 34.18 -8.82 -8.02
CA LYS A 155 33.88 -7.42 -8.30
C LYS A 155 32.39 -7.11 -8.19
N SER A 156 31.54 -8.00 -8.70
CA SER A 156 30.07 -7.83 -8.62
C SER A 156 29.55 -7.91 -7.19
N VAL A 157 30.08 -8.84 -6.38
CA VAL A 157 29.75 -8.95 -4.95
C VAL A 157 30.26 -7.72 -4.18
N GLN A 158 31.46 -7.24 -4.47
CA GLN A 158 32.03 -6.04 -3.85
C GLN A 158 31.18 -4.80 -4.17
N GLU A 159 30.69 -4.67 -5.40
CA GLU A 159 29.77 -3.60 -5.80
C GLU A 159 28.45 -3.68 -5.01
N TRP A 160 27.90 -4.87 -4.82
CA TRP A 160 26.70 -5.08 -4.00
C TRP A 160 26.92 -4.70 -2.53
N VAL A 161 28.03 -5.14 -1.93
CA VAL A 161 28.40 -4.78 -0.55
C VAL A 161 28.58 -3.28 -0.40
N GLY A 162 29.21 -2.61 -1.37
CA GLY A 162 29.33 -1.15 -1.40
C GLY A 162 27.97 -0.44 -1.40
N LYS A 163 26.99 -0.97 -2.15
CA LYS A 163 25.62 -0.44 -2.20
C LYS A 163 24.79 -0.74 -0.95
N LEU A 164 25.16 -1.73 -0.14
CA LEU A 164 24.53 -2.05 1.16
C LEU A 164 25.00 -1.13 2.30
N GLY A 165 26.28 -0.74 2.28
CA GLY A 165 26.87 0.13 3.31
C GLY A 165 26.30 1.55 3.33
N LEU A 166 25.75 2.00 2.20
CA LEU A 166 25.02 3.26 2.07
C LEU A 166 23.58 3.08 2.58
N ARG A 167 23.38 3.11 3.90
CA ARG A 167 22.02 3.25 4.46
C ARG A 167 21.38 4.49 3.85
N SER A 168 20.13 4.40 3.40
CA SER A 168 19.50 5.57 2.79
C SER A 168 19.02 6.55 3.84
N SER A 169 19.66 7.71 3.85
CA SER A 169 19.22 8.88 4.61
C SER A 169 17.77 9.28 4.28
N LYS A 170 17.30 8.91 3.08
CA LYS A 170 15.90 9.09 2.66
C LYS A 170 14.92 8.27 3.50
N LEU A 171 15.21 7.00 3.78
CA LEU A 171 14.31 6.16 4.59
C LEU A 171 14.27 6.61 6.07
N GLU A 172 15.40 7.10 6.57
CA GLU A 172 15.46 7.70 7.91
C GLU A 172 14.59 8.97 7.99
N SER A 173 14.63 9.83 6.96
CA SER A 173 13.73 10.98 6.82
C SER A 173 12.26 10.57 6.79
N CYS A 174 11.90 9.48 6.10
CA CYS A 174 10.53 8.98 6.04
C CYS A 174 9.93 8.65 7.41
N THR A 175 10.74 8.15 8.34
CA THR A 175 10.27 7.85 9.71
C THR A 175 9.90 9.14 10.45
N ASN A 176 10.67 10.21 10.25
CA ASN A 176 10.35 11.52 10.81
C ASN A 176 9.07 12.11 10.19
N ILE A 177 8.91 11.98 8.87
CA ILE A 177 7.71 12.42 8.15
C ILE A 177 6.47 11.66 8.63
N LEU A 178 6.54 10.33 8.74
CA LEU A 178 5.46 9.48 9.25
C LEU A 178 5.07 9.86 10.68
N ASN A 179 6.06 10.10 11.55
CA ASN A 179 5.80 10.55 12.92
C ASN A 179 5.14 11.94 12.96
N GLY A 180 5.52 12.84 12.04
CA GLY A 180 4.88 14.15 11.86
C GLY A 180 3.41 14.03 11.44
N LEU A 181 3.14 13.20 10.43
CA LEU A 181 1.78 12.90 9.94
C LEU A 181 0.92 12.22 11.00
N ALA A 182 1.47 11.24 11.72
CA ALA A 182 0.76 10.60 12.83
C ALA A 182 0.39 11.64 13.89
N ARG A 183 1.34 12.50 14.27
CA ARG A 183 1.09 13.56 15.27
C ARG A 183 0.04 14.57 14.79
N SER A 184 0.02 14.95 13.51
CA SER A 184 -1.01 15.85 12.98
C SER A 184 -2.41 15.21 13.08
N LEU A 185 -2.54 13.92 12.76
CA LEU A 185 -3.78 13.16 12.89
C LEU A 185 -4.25 13.00 14.36
N PHE A 186 -3.34 12.88 15.32
CA PHE A 186 -3.66 12.74 16.74
C PHE A 186 -3.89 14.07 17.47
N THR A 187 -3.61 15.21 16.84
CA THR A 187 -3.91 16.51 17.46
C THR A 187 -5.43 16.73 17.50
N GLY A 188 -6.00 16.83 18.70
CA GLY A 188 -7.45 16.96 18.94
C GLY A 188 -8.14 18.12 18.23
N LYS A 189 -7.39 19.10 17.69
CA LYS A 189 -7.91 20.21 16.88
C LYS A 189 -8.56 19.77 15.57
N VAL A 190 -8.11 18.66 14.96
CA VAL A 190 -8.76 18.07 13.76
C VAL A 190 -10.05 17.34 14.15
N ARG A 191 -10.07 16.75 15.35
CA ARG A 191 -11.22 15.98 15.87
C ARG A 191 -12.35 16.86 16.45
N SER A 192 -12.03 18.07 16.90
CA SER A 192 -12.97 18.98 17.56
C SER A 192 -13.59 20.04 16.64
N SER A 193 -13.17 20.10 15.37
CA SER A 193 -13.79 20.97 14.37
C SER A 193 -15.02 20.27 13.79
N ALA A 194 -16.15 20.98 13.72
CA ALA A 194 -17.37 20.49 13.08
C ALA A 194 -17.14 20.03 11.62
N LYS A 195 -16.16 20.61 10.93
CA LYS A 195 -15.76 20.23 9.56
C LYS A 195 -14.68 19.15 9.52
N GLY A 196 -13.82 19.07 10.55
CA GLY A 196 -12.83 17.98 10.68
C GLY A 196 -13.45 16.62 10.99
N GLN A 197 -14.67 16.60 11.56
CA GLN A 197 -15.51 15.41 11.69
C GLN A 197 -16.07 14.88 10.36
N VAL A 198 -16.14 15.71 9.32
CA VAL A 198 -16.63 15.30 7.98
C VAL A 198 -15.55 14.52 7.21
N LEU A 199 -14.27 14.74 7.54
CA LEU A 199 -13.12 14.18 6.82
C LEU A 199 -12.52 12.91 7.47
N LEU A 200 -12.90 12.56 8.70
CA LEU A 200 -12.41 11.39 9.47
C LEU A 200 -13.53 10.36 9.73
#